data_AF-A0A7X1NKM2-F1
#
_entry.id   AF-A0A7X1NKM2-F1
#
_cell.length_a   1.000
_cell.length_b   1.000
_cell.length_c   1.000
_cell.angle_alpha   90.00
_cell.angle_beta   90.00
_cell.angle_gamma   90.00
#
_symmetry.space_group_name_H-M   'P 1'
#
loop_
_entity.id
_entity.type
_entity.pdbx_description
1 polymer ?
#
loop_
_entity_poly.entity_id
_entity_poly.type
_entity_poly.pdbx_seq_one_letter_code
_entity_poly.pdbx_strand_id
1 'polypeptide(L)'
;MSLTDSDCLAPKITPAGHLLAAPDVDAPPLPDDVALGASFRRGTGHGLLYLGSATIGRALPPAWAWWRDFGARYVTSLCTTSEGEEVTVSQPDTGD
;
A
#
# COMPACT_ATOMS: atom_id res chain seq x y z
N MET A 1 -18.59 8.97 2.17
CA MET A 1 -18.06 8.87 3.55
C MET A 1 -16.60 9.27 3.48
N SER A 2 -16.21 10.36 4.14
CA SER A 2 -14.82 10.80 4.16
C SER A 2 -14.06 10.02 5.22
N LEU A 3 -13.00 9.30 4.82
CA LEU A 3 -12.05 8.68 5.74
C LEU A 3 -11.23 9.77 6.41
N THR A 4 -11.31 9.86 7.73
CA THR A 4 -10.43 10.72 8.54
C THR A 4 -9.18 9.93 8.93
N ASP A 5 -8.09 10.63 9.24
CA ASP A 5 -6.81 10.00 9.59
C ASP A 5 -6.86 9.31 10.98
N SER A 6 -7.86 9.68 11.80
CA SER A 6 -8.14 9.09 13.11
C SER A 6 -9.00 7.82 13.05
N ASP A 7 -9.46 7.40 11.87
CA ASP A 7 -10.22 6.17 11.74
C ASP A 7 -9.27 4.96 11.81
N CYS A 8 -9.65 3.90 12.54
CA CYS A 8 -8.96 2.62 12.45
C CYS A 8 -9.10 2.11 11.01
N LEU A 9 -8.00 2.11 10.26
CA LEU A 9 -7.98 1.71 8.85
C LEU A 9 -7.36 0.32 8.70
N ALA A 10 -8.00 -0.54 7.92
CA ALA A 10 -7.45 -1.82 7.48
C ALA A 10 -7.15 -1.80 5.97
N PRO A 11 -6.09 -2.50 5.53
CA PRO A 11 -5.90 -2.75 4.11
C PRO A 11 -6.94 -3.76 3.61
N LYS A 12 -7.62 -3.46 2.51
CA LYS A 12 -8.54 -4.37 1.83
C LYS A 12 -8.17 -4.45 0.35
N ILE A 13 -8.23 -5.65 -0.23
CA ILE A 13 -8.03 -5.85 -1.67
C ILE A 13 -9.40 -6.01 -2.34
N THR A 14 -9.67 -5.27 -3.41
CA THR A 14 -10.87 -5.48 -4.23
C THR A 14 -10.72 -6.73 -5.09
N PRO A 15 -11.81 -7.33 -5.60
CA PRO A 15 -11.71 -8.43 -6.56
C PRO A 15 -10.88 -8.11 -7.82
N ALA A 16 -10.79 -6.83 -8.19
CA ALA A 16 -9.95 -6.35 -9.29
C ALA A 16 -8.47 -6.17 -8.91
N GLY A 17 -8.06 -6.54 -7.70
CA GLY A 17 -6.67 -6.46 -7.24
C GLY A 17 -6.24 -5.10 -6.71
N HIS A 18 -7.17 -4.19 -6.42
CA HIS A 18 -6.84 -2.85 -5.94
C HIS A 18 -6.76 -2.83 -4.41
N LEU A 19 -5.64 -2.34 -3.86
CA LEU A 19 -5.51 -2.07 -2.43
C LEU A 19 -6.25 -0.78 -2.05
N LEU A 20 -7.06 -0.86 -1.01
CA LEU A 20 -7.78 0.26 -0.40
C LEU A 20 -7.45 0.36 1.09
N ALA A 21 -7.48 1.58 1.62
CA ALA A 21 -7.61 1.82 3.06
C ALA A 21 -9.10 1.96 3.40
N ALA A 22 -9.65 1.04 4.18
CA ALA A 22 -11.06 1.04 4.57
C ALA A 22 -11.20 1.14 6.09
N PRO A 23 -12.24 1.82 6.61
CA PRO A 23 -12.54 1.82 8.03
C PRO A 23 -12.80 0.40 8.51
N ASP A 24 -12.24 0.06 9.65
CA ASP A 24 -12.39 -1.23 10.30
C ASP A 24 -12.23 -1.02 11.81
N VAL A 25 -13.30 -1.23 12.57
CA VAL A 25 -13.33 -0.99 14.02
C VAL A 25 -12.37 -1.92 14.77
N ASP A 26 -12.05 -3.08 14.17
CA ASP A 26 -11.15 -4.07 14.75
C ASP A 26 -9.69 -3.85 14.30
N ALA A 27 -9.43 -2.86 13.43
CA ALA A 27 -8.06 -2.55 13.02
C ALA A 27 -7.29 -1.86 14.16
N PRO A 28 -6.01 -2.23 14.38
CA PRO A 28 -5.15 -1.49 15.28
C PRO A 28 -5.00 -0.03 14.82
N PRO A 29 -4.86 0.93 15.76
CA PRO A 29 -4.68 2.33 15.42
C PRO A 29 -3.38 2.53 14.61
N LEU A 30 -3.43 3.49 13.70
CA LEU A 30 -2.25 3.97 12.98
C LEU A 30 -1.49 5.00 13.83
N PRO A 31 -0.17 5.16 13.62
CA PRO A 31 0.55 6.28 14.20
C PRO A 31 0.02 7.62 13.66
N ASP A 32 -0.09 8.62 14.52
CA ASP A 32 -0.69 9.93 14.20
C ASP A 32 0.02 10.71 13.07
N ASP A 33 1.25 10.34 12.74
CA ASP A 33 2.04 10.97 11.66
C ASP A 33 1.91 10.26 10.30
N VAL A 34 1.06 9.24 10.21
CA VAL A 34 0.87 8.41 9.00
C VAL A 34 -0.39 8.83 8.24
N ALA A 35 -0.19 9.61 7.16
CA ALA A 35 -1.25 10.16 6.32
C ALA A 35 -1.87 9.14 5.33
N LEU A 36 -2.24 7.96 5.82
CA LEU A 36 -2.65 6.83 4.97
C LEU A 36 -3.99 7.08 4.28
N GLY A 37 -4.99 7.54 5.03
CA GLY A 37 -6.31 7.87 4.48
C GLY A 37 -6.19 8.94 3.39
N ALA A 38 -5.38 9.97 3.62
CA ALA A 38 -5.12 11.03 2.64
C ALA A 38 -4.43 10.52 1.37
N SER A 39 -3.47 9.61 1.52
CA SER A 39 -2.74 9.04 0.40
C SER A 39 -3.62 8.15 -0.47
N PHE A 40 -4.46 7.29 0.13
CA PHE A 40 -5.39 6.43 -0.63
C PHE A 40 -6.56 7.19 -1.26
N ARG A 41 -6.96 8.36 -0.74
CA ARG A 41 -7.93 9.25 -1.42
C ARG A 41 -7.42 9.79 -2.76
N ARG A 42 -6.10 9.90 -2.93
CA ARG A 42 -5.47 10.28 -4.22
C ARG A 42 -5.38 9.11 -5.20
N GLY A 43 -5.74 7.90 -4.77
CA GLY A 43 -5.71 6.68 -5.57
C GLY A 43 -4.83 5.60 -4.97
N THR A 44 -5.03 4.36 -5.43
CA THR A 44 -4.36 3.16 -4.89
C THR A 44 -2.85 3.20 -5.08
N GLY A 45 -2.39 3.68 -6.24
CA GLY A 45 -0.96 3.88 -6.51
C GLY A 45 -0.31 4.90 -5.57
N HIS A 46 -1.00 6.01 -5.27
CA HIS A 46 -0.51 7.01 -4.32
C HIS A 46 -0.38 6.44 -2.90
N GLY A 47 -1.36 5.64 -2.47
CA GLY A 47 -1.31 4.95 -1.18
C GLY A 47 -0.13 3.98 -1.07
N LEU A 48 0.08 3.15 -2.09
CA LEU A 48 1.21 2.21 -2.15
C LEU A 48 2.57 2.91 -2.23
N LEU A 49 2.68 3.99 -3.03
CA LEU A 49 3.90 4.78 -3.13
C LEU A 49 4.23 5.43 -1.79
N TYR A 50 3.24 6.03 -1.12
CA TYR A 50 3.43 6.63 0.21
C TYR A 50 3.91 5.59 1.23
N LEU A 51 3.28 4.42 1.27
CA LEU A 51 3.69 3.30 2.12
C LEU A 51 5.16 2.93 1.84
N GLY A 52 5.50 2.62 0.59
CA GLY A 52 6.82 2.14 0.20
C GLY A 52 7.96 3.16 0.30
N SER A 53 7.67 4.46 0.42
CA SER A 53 8.69 5.52 0.40
C SER A 53 8.74 6.37 1.68
N ALA A 54 7.58 6.76 2.21
CA ALA A 54 7.47 7.71 3.33
C ALA A 54 7.27 7.04 4.70
N THR A 55 6.97 5.74 4.73
CA THR A 55 6.73 5.00 5.99
C THR A 55 7.84 4.00 6.34
N ILE A 56 8.99 4.07 5.66
CA ILE A 56 10.15 3.20 5.91
C ILE A 56 10.62 3.38 7.36
N GLY A 57 10.81 2.27 8.07
CA GLY A 57 11.22 2.28 9.47
C GLY A 57 10.14 2.71 10.46
N ARG A 58 8.93 3.07 10.01
CA ARG A 58 7.79 3.33 10.90
C ARG A 58 7.22 2.02 11.44
N ALA A 59 6.85 2.02 12.72
CA ALA A 59 6.11 0.94 13.34
C ALA A 59 4.65 0.99 12.89
N LEU A 60 4.29 0.13 11.94
CA LEU A 60 2.92 0.02 11.41
C LEU A 60 2.25 -1.24 11.96
N PRO A 61 0.91 -1.27 12.05
CA PRO A 61 0.17 -2.52 12.25
C PRO A 61 0.60 -3.58 11.22
N PRO A 62 0.66 -4.88 11.58
CA PRO A 62 1.28 -5.91 10.74
C PRO A 62 0.78 -5.96 9.29
N ALA A 63 -0.54 -5.78 9.09
CA ALA A 63 -1.13 -5.78 7.76
C ALA A 63 -0.62 -4.61 6.90
N TRP A 64 -0.45 -3.43 7.48
CA TRP A 64 0.12 -2.27 6.80
C TRP A 64 1.63 -2.37 6.60
N ALA A 65 2.34 -2.95 7.56
CA ALA A 65 3.78 -3.21 7.43
C ALA A 65 4.09 -4.12 6.24
N TRP A 66 3.25 -5.14 6.00
CA TRP A 66 3.38 -5.98 4.80
C TRP A 66 3.24 -5.18 3.50
N TRP A 67 2.25 -4.29 3.42
CA TRP A 67 2.05 -3.44 2.24
C TRP A 67 3.13 -2.38 2.05
N ARG A 68 3.70 -1.84 3.14
CA ARG A 68 4.91 -1.02 3.09
C ARG A 68 6.05 -1.78 2.44
N ASP A 69 6.32 -3.01 2.90
CA ASP A 69 7.44 -3.80 2.38
C ASP A 69 7.21 -4.20 0.91
N PHE A 70 5.96 -4.50 0.54
CA PHE A 70 5.57 -4.68 -0.86
C PHE A 70 5.83 -3.42 -1.70
N GLY A 71 5.35 -2.25 -1.24
CA GLY A 71 5.53 -0.98 -1.92
C GLY A 71 7.00 -0.59 -2.05
N ALA A 72 7.81 -0.83 -1.01
CA ALA A 72 9.25 -0.55 -1.02
C ALA A 72 9.98 -1.39 -2.06
N ARG A 73 9.65 -2.68 -2.18
CA ARG A 73 10.20 -3.57 -3.22
C ARG A 73 9.78 -3.12 -4.61
N TYR A 74 8.51 -2.74 -4.80
CA TYR A 74 8.01 -2.22 -6.07
C TYR A 74 8.74 -0.94 -6.49
N VAL A 75 8.84 0.06 -5.60
CA VAL A 75 9.55 1.31 -5.88
C VAL A 75 11.04 1.05 -6.14
N THR A 76 11.67 0.18 -5.36
CA THR A 76 13.07 -0.21 -5.59
C THR A 76 13.24 -0.81 -6.97
N SER A 77 12.40 -1.78 -7.34
CA SER A 77 12.41 -2.41 -8.67
C SER A 77 12.32 -1.35 -9.76
N LEU A 78 11.31 -0.47 -9.71
CA LEU A 78 11.12 0.59 -10.69
C LEU A 78 12.32 1.54 -10.80
N CYS A 79 12.91 1.93 -9.67
CA CYS A 79 14.07 2.82 -9.66
C CYS A 79 15.36 2.15 -10.16
N THR A 80 15.42 0.82 -10.14
CA THR A 80 16.56 0.04 -10.65
C THR A 80 16.38 -0.46 -12.08
N THR A 81 15.15 -0.45 -12.60
CA THR A 81 14.85 -0.77 -14.00
C THR A 81 15.40 0.33 -14.90
N SER A 82 16.16 -0.04 -15.94
CA SER A 82 16.71 0.94 -16.88
C SER A 82 15.59 1.59 -17.69
N GLU A 83 15.75 2.86 -18.06
CA GLU A 83 14.79 3.53 -18.95
C GLU A 83 14.67 2.76 -20.27
N GLY A 84 13.47 2.24 -20.56
CA GLY A 84 13.18 1.45 -21.77
C GLY A 84 13.19 -0.07 -21.57
N GLU A 85 13.49 -0.56 -20.37
CA GLU A 85 13.31 -1.97 -20.01
C GLU A 85 11.84 -2.22 -19.67
N GLU A 86 11.20 -3.13 -20.40
CA GLU A 86 9.83 -3.55 -20.14
C GLU A 86 9.82 -4.39 -18.85
N VAL A 87 9.06 -3.94 -17.84
CA VAL A 87 8.84 -4.73 -16.62
C VAL A 87 7.96 -5.93 -16.99
N THR A 88 8.60 -7.07 -17.28
CA THR A 88 7.90 -8.32 -17.55
C THR A 88 7.27 -8.82 -16.27
N VAL A 89 5.95 -8.61 -16.11
CA VAL A 89 5.19 -9.23 -15.02
C VAL A 89 4.90 -10.67 -15.42
N SER A 90 5.63 -11.61 -14.83
CA SER A 90 5.31 -13.03 -14.97
C SER A 90 3.88 -13.26 -14.51
N GLN A 91 3.03 -13.77 -15.39
CA GLN A 91 1.68 -14.19 -14.99
C GLN A 91 1.82 -15.31 -13.97
N PRO A 92 1.03 -15.29 -12.87
CA PRO A 92 1.03 -16.40 -11.93
C PRO A 92 0.61 -17.67 -12.67
N ASP A 93 1.36 -18.76 -12.46
CA ASP A 93 1.02 -20.07 -13.02
C ASP A 93 -0.45 -20.36 -12.71
N THR A 94 -1.26 -20.43 -13.76
CA THR A 94 -2.63 -20.91 -13.65
C THR A 94 -2.51 -22.42 -13.50
N GLY A 95 -2.35 -22.88 -12.26
CA GLY A 95 -2.31 -24.31 -11.94
C GLY A 95 -3.55 -24.99 -12.51
N ASP A 96 -3.32 -26.07 -13.25
CA ASP A 96 -4.31 -27.03 -13.78
C ASP A 96 -4.95 -27.84 -12.64
#